data_AF-A0A1H2ZRN9-F1
#
_entry.id   AF-A0A1H2ZRN9-F1
#
_cell.length_a   1.000
_cell.length_b   1.000
_cell.length_c   1.000
_cell.angle_alpha   90.00
_cell.angle_beta   90.00
_cell.angle_gamma   90.00
#
_symmetry.space_group_name_H-M   'P 1'
#
loop_
_entity.id
_entity.type
_entity.pdbx_description
1 polymer ?
#
loop_
_entity_poly.entity_id
_entity_poly.type
_entity_poly.pdbx_seq_one_letter_code
_entity_poly.pdbx_strand_id
1 'polypeptide(L)'
;MSSKVRKQAWWMTRQELGRDWLQWIWTLLFTAYAAIMCGASMHEALKDKGYTLMGDNFFLIFVPFLGFFFSRRSFRYLQEDSYTQMLAYMRRIPVPVDALLLNRIIQMLITFVINGIAFFSLIYVAALRGEQFGLSGVLAFTIMWIGYGLFINSIYFYWEFNCSGKRYFVQTMALMLFTLLVSLLAAMFDQNLIKITLQQSADYGLLSPIMWGMLLIAAASLTISFKLTRRQLLIRDLS
;
A
#
# COMPACT_ATOMS: atom_id res chain seq x y z
N MET A 1 17.49 6.78 16.73
CA MET A 1 16.67 5.66 17.27
C MET A 1 17.63 4.60 17.84
N SER A 2 17.39 4.08 19.04
CA SER A 2 18.33 3.15 19.70
C SER A 2 18.38 1.76 19.01
N SER A 3 19.52 1.08 19.08
CA SER A 3 19.69 -0.27 18.52
C SER A 3 18.75 -1.30 19.15
N LYS A 4 18.41 -1.13 20.44
CA LYS A 4 17.47 -2.00 21.17
C LYS A 4 16.05 -1.92 20.60
N VAL A 5 15.59 -0.71 20.26
CA VAL A 5 14.27 -0.46 19.67
C VAL A 5 14.12 -1.18 18.32
N ARG A 6 15.15 -1.12 17.46
CA ARG A 6 15.15 -1.80 16.16
C ARG A 6 15.06 -3.32 16.30
N LYS A 7 15.85 -3.91 17.22
CA LYS A 7 15.84 -5.36 17.47
C LYS A 7 14.47 -5.83 18.00
N GLN A 8 13.87 -5.06 18.91
CA GLN A 8 12.56 -5.38 19.48
C GLN A 8 11.45 -5.29 18.43
N ALA A 9 11.44 -4.24 17.61
CA ALA A 9 10.50 -4.09 16.50
C ALA A 9 10.57 -5.27 15.52
N TRP A 10 11.78 -5.64 15.08
CA TRP A 10 11.99 -6.78 14.17
C TRP A 10 11.50 -8.10 14.76
N TRP A 11 11.79 -8.33 16.05
CA TRP A 11 11.33 -9.53 16.73
C TRP A 11 9.80 -9.60 16.79
N MET A 12 9.12 -8.48 17.08
CA MET A 12 7.66 -8.39 17.04
C MET A 12 7.11 -8.71 15.65
N THR A 13 7.69 -8.11 14.61
CA THR A 13 7.24 -8.35 13.22
C THR A 13 7.35 -9.82 12.86
N ARG A 14 8.48 -10.45 13.17
CA ARG A 14 8.72 -11.87 12.87
C ARG A 14 7.71 -12.78 13.57
N GLN A 15 7.36 -12.48 14.83
CA GLN A 15 6.38 -13.26 15.56
C GLN A 15 4.97 -13.08 15.00
N GLU A 16 4.57 -11.85 14.70
CA GLU A 16 3.24 -11.56 14.14
C GLU A 16 3.06 -12.21 12.76
N LEU A 17 4.08 -12.12 11.88
CA LEU A 17 4.02 -12.73 10.55
C LEU A 17 4.13 -14.26 10.56
N GLY A 18 4.84 -14.83 11.54
CA GLY A 18 5.03 -16.28 11.67
C GLY A 18 3.86 -17.02 12.35
N ARG A 19 3.08 -16.33 13.18
CA ARG A 19 1.99 -16.94 13.95
C ARG A 19 0.82 -17.40 13.07
N ASP A 20 0.55 -16.68 11.99
CA ASP A 20 -0.64 -16.87 11.16
C ASP A 20 -0.30 -17.23 9.70
N TRP A 21 0.45 -18.31 9.49
CA TRP A 21 0.88 -18.74 8.14
C TRP A 21 -0.28 -18.95 7.14
N LEU A 22 -1.46 -19.38 7.61
CA LEU A 22 -2.67 -19.52 6.79
C LEU A 22 -3.18 -18.17 6.23
N GLN A 23 -2.93 -17.06 6.90
CA GLN A 23 -3.33 -15.73 6.43
C GLN A 23 -2.45 -15.24 5.27
N TRP A 24 -1.22 -15.76 5.16
CA TRP A 24 -0.40 -15.54 3.97
C TRP A 24 -1.01 -16.14 2.72
N ILE A 25 -1.62 -17.33 2.82
CA ILE A 25 -2.34 -17.95 1.69
C ILE A 25 -3.48 -17.04 1.23
N TRP A 26 -4.31 -16.55 2.15
CA TRP A 26 -5.40 -15.63 1.82
C TRP A 26 -4.91 -14.32 1.22
N THR A 27 -3.83 -13.76 1.77
CA THR A 27 -3.21 -12.53 1.26
C THR A 27 -2.68 -12.73 -0.17
N LEU A 28 -2.01 -13.86 -0.44
CA LEU A 28 -1.49 -14.19 -1.78
C LEU A 28 -2.62 -14.49 -2.77
N LEU A 29 -3.68 -15.19 -2.36
CA LEU A 29 -4.85 -15.42 -3.20
C LEU A 29 -5.55 -14.11 -3.59
N PHE A 30 -5.73 -13.20 -2.64
CA PHE A 30 -6.28 -11.87 -2.92
C PHE A 30 -5.36 -11.08 -3.85
N THR A 31 -4.06 -11.14 -3.62
CA THR A 31 -3.05 -10.48 -4.47
C THR A 31 -3.10 -11.02 -5.90
N ALA A 32 -3.22 -12.35 -6.07
CA ALA A 32 -3.34 -12.98 -7.37
C ALA A 32 -4.63 -12.58 -8.08
N TYR A 33 -5.76 -12.57 -7.37
CA TYR A 33 -7.03 -12.08 -7.90
C TYR A 33 -6.93 -10.62 -8.37
N ALA A 34 -6.37 -9.75 -7.54
CA ALA A 34 -6.18 -8.34 -7.87
C ALA A 34 -5.26 -8.17 -9.09
N ALA A 35 -4.18 -8.96 -9.18
CA ALA A 35 -3.26 -8.93 -10.31
C ALA A 35 -3.92 -9.38 -11.61
N ILE A 36 -4.76 -10.41 -11.58
CA ILE A 36 -5.52 -10.88 -12.76
C ILE A 36 -6.49 -9.80 -13.21
N MET A 37 -7.24 -9.18 -12.29
CA MET A 37 -8.18 -8.10 -12.64
C MET A 37 -7.45 -6.89 -13.22
N CYS A 38 -6.38 -6.43 -12.57
CA CYS A 38 -5.56 -5.32 -13.05
C CYS A 38 -4.88 -5.64 -14.39
N GLY A 39 -4.35 -6.85 -14.55
CA GLY A 39 -3.70 -7.32 -15.78
C GLY A 39 -4.68 -7.41 -16.95
N ALA A 40 -5.89 -7.94 -16.73
CA ALA A 40 -6.94 -7.99 -17.74
C ALA A 40 -7.36 -6.58 -18.18
N SER A 41 -7.60 -5.67 -17.24
CA SER A 41 -7.95 -4.28 -17.57
C SER A 41 -6.80 -3.54 -18.28
N MET A 42 -5.55 -3.83 -17.93
CA MET A 42 -4.38 -3.25 -18.61
C MET A 42 -4.24 -3.76 -20.04
N HIS A 43 -4.48 -5.06 -20.28
CA HIS A 43 -4.48 -5.64 -21.62
C HIS A 43 -5.54 -5.00 -22.52
N GLU A 44 -6.72 -4.71 -21.98
CA GLU A 44 -7.76 -3.97 -22.70
C GLU A 44 -7.34 -2.53 -23.00
N ALA A 45 -6.72 -1.85 -22.03
CA ALA A 45 -6.20 -0.49 -22.21
C ALA A 45 -5.11 -0.38 -23.29
N LEU A 46 -4.30 -1.43 -23.46
CA LEU A 46 -3.23 -1.48 -24.45
C LEU A 46 -3.73 -1.74 -25.88
N LYS A 47 -4.86 -2.43 -26.05
CA LYS A 47 -5.44 -2.77 -27.37
C LYS A 47 -6.22 -1.64 -28.04
N ASP A 48 -6.05 -0.40 -27.60
CA ASP A 48 -6.69 0.81 -28.15
C ASP A 48 -8.23 0.74 -28.26
N LYS A 49 -8.89 -0.11 -27.45
CA LYS A 49 -10.36 -0.17 -27.35
C LYS A 49 -10.97 0.94 -26.47
N GLY A 50 -10.30 2.08 -26.38
CA GLY A 50 -10.76 3.25 -25.64
C GLY A 50 -10.43 3.24 -24.14
N TYR A 51 -10.62 4.40 -23.52
CA TYR A 51 -10.37 4.67 -22.10
C TYR A 51 -11.12 3.69 -21.20
N THR A 52 -10.40 2.90 -20.42
CA THR A 52 -10.99 2.06 -19.38
C THR A 52 -10.84 2.74 -18.03
N LEU A 53 -11.81 3.61 -17.67
CA LEU A 53 -12.00 4.14 -16.31
C LEU A 53 -11.82 3.05 -15.24
N MET A 54 -12.30 1.83 -15.54
CA MET A 54 -12.17 0.67 -14.69
C MET A 54 -10.72 0.26 -14.43
N GLY A 55 -9.83 0.31 -15.43
CA GLY A 55 -8.43 -0.08 -15.27
C GLY A 55 -7.70 0.84 -14.30
N ASP A 56 -7.78 2.15 -14.53
CA ASP A 56 -7.16 3.15 -13.65
C ASP A 56 -7.71 3.05 -12.22
N ASN A 57 -9.03 2.90 -12.08
CA ASN A 57 -9.65 2.74 -10.77
C ASN A 57 -9.19 1.46 -10.05
N PHE A 58 -9.07 0.34 -10.76
CA PHE A 58 -8.58 -0.92 -10.18
C PHE A 58 -7.15 -0.79 -9.69
N PHE A 59 -6.25 -0.19 -10.46
CA PHE A 59 -4.87 0.04 -10.00
C PHE A 59 -4.83 0.96 -8.78
N LEU A 60 -5.57 2.07 -8.81
CA LEU A 60 -5.60 3.03 -7.70
C LEU A 60 -6.13 2.41 -6.40
N ILE A 61 -7.06 1.46 -6.49
CA ILE A 61 -7.65 0.75 -5.33
C ILE A 61 -6.79 -0.42 -4.87
N PHE A 62 -6.31 -1.28 -5.79
CA PHE A 62 -5.65 -2.53 -5.42
C PHE A 62 -4.19 -2.38 -5.05
N VAL A 63 -3.46 -1.44 -5.66
CA VAL A 63 -2.03 -1.26 -5.37
C VAL A 63 -1.77 -0.91 -3.90
N PRO A 64 -2.55 -0.03 -3.23
CA PRO A 64 -2.43 0.18 -1.79
C PRO A 64 -2.70 -1.07 -0.96
N PHE A 65 -3.55 -2.00 -1.40
CA PHE A 65 -3.80 -3.23 -0.66
C PHE A 65 -2.59 -4.17 -0.58
N LEU A 66 -1.59 -3.99 -1.45
CA LEU A 66 -0.34 -4.77 -1.40
C LEU A 66 0.44 -4.56 -0.10
N GLY A 67 0.26 -3.42 0.57
CA GLY A 67 0.88 -3.13 1.87
C GLY A 67 0.17 -3.78 3.07
N PHE A 68 -1.00 -4.38 2.87
CA PHE A 68 -1.79 -4.96 3.94
C PHE A 68 -1.60 -6.46 4.05
N PHE A 69 -1.40 -6.91 5.29
CA PHE A 69 -1.52 -8.31 5.66
C PHE A 69 -2.96 -8.57 6.10
N PHE A 70 -3.68 -9.42 5.35
CA PHE A 70 -5.08 -9.73 5.62
C PHE A 70 -5.18 -10.72 6.78
N SER A 71 -5.12 -10.18 8.00
CA SER A 71 -5.24 -10.95 9.24
C SER A 71 -6.64 -10.89 9.83
N ARG A 72 -6.99 -11.85 10.70
CA ARG A 72 -8.25 -11.79 11.48
C ARG A 72 -8.37 -10.47 12.25
N ARG A 73 -7.25 -9.91 12.73
CA ARG A 73 -7.18 -8.62 13.40
C ARG A 73 -7.52 -7.47 12.45
N SER A 74 -7.06 -7.53 11.20
CA SER A 74 -7.38 -6.58 10.13
C SER A 74 -8.87 -6.56 9.75
N PHE A 75 -9.68 -7.56 10.14
CA PHE A 75 -11.13 -7.57 9.89
C PHE A 75 -11.99 -7.23 11.12
N ARG A 76 -11.44 -7.33 12.34
CA ARG A 76 -12.16 -7.05 13.59
C ARG A 76 -12.11 -5.59 14.05
N TYR A 77 -11.45 -4.70 13.31
CA TYR A 77 -11.30 -3.29 13.70
C TYR A 77 -12.65 -2.53 13.79
N LEU A 78 -13.69 -2.92 13.04
CA LEU A 78 -15.02 -2.33 13.17
C LEU A 78 -15.78 -2.80 14.43
N GLN A 79 -15.55 -4.03 14.90
CA GLN A 79 -16.30 -4.64 15.99
C GLN A 79 -15.66 -4.44 17.36
N GLU A 80 -14.32 -4.47 17.45
CA GLU A 80 -13.62 -4.51 18.74
C GLU A 80 -12.91 -3.20 19.12
N ASP A 81 -13.04 -2.12 18.34
CA ASP A 81 -12.22 -0.90 18.46
C ASP A 81 -10.74 -1.27 18.71
N SER A 82 -10.25 -2.21 17.88
CA SER A 82 -8.99 -2.93 18.07
C SER A 82 -7.79 -2.00 18.22
N TYR A 83 -7.87 -0.79 17.64
CA TYR A 83 -6.86 0.26 17.76
C TYR A 83 -6.84 0.92 19.14
N THR A 84 -8.01 1.19 19.74
CA THR A 84 -8.13 1.70 21.12
C THR A 84 -7.69 0.64 22.13
N GLN A 85 -8.06 -0.63 21.90
CA GLN A 85 -7.58 -1.73 22.74
C GLN A 85 -6.06 -1.96 22.59
N MET A 86 -5.52 -1.80 21.38
CA MET A 86 -4.07 -1.86 21.15
C MET A 86 -3.35 -0.76 21.94
N LEU A 87 -3.84 0.48 21.90
CA LEU A 87 -3.28 1.59 22.68
C LEU A 87 -3.37 1.34 24.19
N ALA A 88 -4.49 0.80 24.67
CA ALA A 88 -4.69 0.45 26.08
C ALA A 88 -3.79 -0.72 26.54
N TYR A 89 -3.57 -1.72 25.68
CA TYR A 89 -2.64 -2.82 25.92
C TYR A 89 -1.19 -2.33 25.95
N MET A 90 -0.84 -1.37 25.09
CA MET A 90 0.51 -0.84 24.97
C MET A 90 0.94 0.05 26.12
N ARG A 91 0.01 0.66 26.85
CA ARG A 91 0.34 1.29 28.14
C ARG A 91 0.67 0.27 29.24
N ARG A 92 0.27 -1.00 29.10
CA ARG A 92 0.51 -2.04 30.10
C ARG A 92 1.81 -2.81 29.87
N ILE A 93 2.43 -2.68 28.70
CA ILE A 93 3.69 -3.35 28.38
C ILE A 93 4.80 -2.30 28.26
N PRO A 94 6.00 -2.55 28.82
CA PRO A 94 7.15 -1.67 28.68
C PRO A 94 7.76 -1.75 27.26
N VAL A 95 6.96 -1.46 26.23
CA VAL A 95 7.42 -1.34 24.83
C VAL A 95 7.47 0.14 24.47
N PRO A 96 8.61 0.65 23.99
CA PRO A 96 8.67 2.03 23.51
C PRO A 96 7.77 2.21 22.29
N VAL A 97 7.01 3.30 22.24
CA VAL A 97 6.11 3.66 21.12
C VAL A 97 6.84 3.59 19.77
N ASP A 98 8.11 4.00 19.74
CA ASP A 98 8.95 3.95 18.55
C ASP A 98 9.15 2.51 18.01
N ALA A 99 9.21 1.49 18.87
CA ALA A 99 9.35 0.09 18.44
C ALA A 99 8.06 -0.42 17.77
N LEU A 100 6.90 0.01 18.26
CA LEU A 100 5.62 -0.35 17.67
C LEU A 100 5.43 0.28 16.29
N LEU A 101 5.65 1.59 16.19
CA LEU A 101 5.50 2.30 14.92
C LEU A 101 6.46 1.71 13.88
N LEU A 102 7.67 1.35 14.31
CA LEU A 102 8.62 0.67 13.44
C LEU A 102 8.19 -0.75 13.07
N ASN A 103 7.65 -1.54 14.01
CA ASN A 103 7.10 -2.87 13.72
C ASN A 103 6.09 -2.80 12.58
N ARG A 104 5.15 -1.86 12.66
CA ARG A 104 4.10 -1.70 11.67
C ARG A 104 4.64 -1.26 10.30
N ILE A 105 5.61 -0.35 10.26
CA ILE A 105 6.29 0.05 9.01
C ILE A 105 7.04 -1.14 8.40
N ILE A 106 7.80 -1.89 9.20
CA ILE A 106 8.53 -3.07 8.72
C ILE A 106 7.56 -4.12 8.18
N GLN A 107 6.45 -4.38 8.89
CA GLN A 107 5.41 -5.30 8.43
C GLN A 107 4.86 -4.88 7.07
N MET A 108 4.44 -3.62 6.94
CA MET A 108 3.93 -3.05 5.70
C MET A 108 4.96 -3.16 4.56
N LEU A 109 6.24 -2.86 4.81
CA LEU A 109 7.31 -2.98 3.81
C LEU A 109 7.53 -4.44 3.37
N ILE A 110 7.58 -5.39 4.31
CA ILE A 110 7.72 -6.82 3.99
C ILE A 110 6.53 -7.28 3.15
N THR A 111 5.32 -6.91 3.54
CA THR A 111 4.10 -7.30 2.83
C THR A 111 4.06 -6.67 1.43
N PHE A 112 4.48 -5.41 1.27
CA PHE A 112 4.65 -4.79 -0.05
C PHE A 112 5.65 -5.52 -0.93
N VAL A 113 6.79 -5.98 -0.40
CA VAL A 113 7.79 -6.71 -1.18
C VAL A 113 7.22 -8.06 -1.63
N ILE A 114 6.64 -8.83 -0.72
CA ILE A 114 6.11 -10.17 -1.04
C ILE A 114 4.92 -10.07 -1.99
N ASN A 115 3.92 -9.25 -1.65
CA ASN A 115 2.72 -9.08 -2.48
C ASN A 115 3.05 -8.35 -3.78
N GLY A 116 3.97 -7.38 -3.76
CA GLY A 116 4.43 -6.68 -4.97
C GLY A 116 5.08 -7.63 -5.95
N ILE A 117 6.02 -8.49 -5.51
CA ILE A 117 6.63 -9.49 -6.38
C ILE A 117 5.55 -10.40 -7.00
N ALA A 118 4.61 -10.91 -6.20
CA ALA A 118 3.51 -11.74 -6.70
C ALA A 118 2.60 -10.98 -7.69
N PHE A 119 2.20 -9.75 -7.34
CA PHE A 119 1.29 -8.93 -8.13
C PHE A 119 1.88 -8.53 -9.48
N PHE A 120 3.07 -7.92 -9.48
CA PHE A 120 3.69 -7.42 -10.71
C PHE A 120 4.23 -8.54 -11.59
N SER A 121 4.65 -9.69 -11.02
CA SER A 121 5.02 -10.85 -11.83
C SER A 121 3.82 -11.44 -12.57
N LEU A 122 2.65 -11.53 -11.92
CA LEU A 122 1.41 -11.97 -12.56
C LEU A 122 0.95 -10.99 -13.64
N ILE A 123 1.01 -9.68 -13.38
CA ILE A 123 0.70 -8.65 -14.38
C ILE A 123 1.67 -8.74 -15.58
N TYR A 124 2.95 -8.97 -15.33
CA TYR A 124 3.93 -9.15 -16.40
C TYR A 124 3.56 -10.32 -17.30
N VAL A 125 3.22 -11.47 -16.73
CA VAL A 125 2.80 -12.65 -17.50
C VAL A 125 1.47 -12.42 -18.23
N ALA A 126 0.51 -11.73 -17.59
CA ALA A 126 -0.84 -11.54 -18.13
C ALA A 126 -0.91 -10.51 -19.25
N ALA A 127 -0.11 -9.44 -19.20
CA ALA A 127 -0.28 -8.29 -20.09
C ALA A 127 1.03 -7.78 -20.73
N LEU A 128 2.16 -7.75 -20.01
CA LEU A 128 3.38 -7.11 -20.53
C LEU A 128 4.28 -8.04 -21.37
N ARG A 129 4.18 -9.35 -21.18
CA ARG A 129 5.02 -10.34 -21.88
C ARG A 129 4.81 -10.32 -23.40
N GLY A 130 3.60 -10.02 -23.85
CA GLY A 130 3.25 -9.98 -25.28
C GLY A 130 3.80 -8.75 -26.02
N GLU A 131 4.06 -7.66 -25.29
CA GLU A 131 4.38 -6.33 -25.84
C GLU A 131 5.90 -6.06 -25.93
N GLN A 132 6.75 -7.09 -25.78
CA GLN A 132 8.22 -6.99 -25.79
C GLN A 132 8.79 -5.89 -24.87
N PHE A 133 8.13 -5.67 -23.74
CA PHE A 133 8.49 -4.60 -22.83
C PHE A 133 9.88 -4.85 -22.20
N GLY A 134 10.75 -3.84 -22.25
CA GLY A 134 12.09 -3.93 -21.66
C GLY A 134 12.03 -4.15 -20.15
N LEU A 135 12.94 -4.99 -19.61
CA LEU A 135 12.99 -5.31 -18.19
C LEU A 135 13.17 -4.06 -17.31
N SER A 136 13.93 -3.08 -17.79
CA SER A 136 14.10 -1.77 -17.14
C SER A 136 12.78 -1.01 -17.01
N GLY A 137 11.91 -1.05 -18.02
CA GLY A 137 10.60 -0.41 -17.98
C GLY A 137 9.63 -1.12 -17.05
N VAL A 138 9.63 -2.46 -17.03
CA VAL A 138 8.81 -3.23 -16.07
C VAL A 138 9.20 -2.89 -14.64
N LEU A 139 10.50 -2.80 -14.34
CA LEU A 139 10.99 -2.41 -13.03
C LEU A 139 10.60 -0.97 -12.68
N ALA A 140 10.74 -0.03 -13.61
CA ALA A 140 10.38 1.37 -13.38
C ALA A 140 8.89 1.53 -13.07
N PHE A 141 8.03 0.86 -13.85
CA PHE A 141 6.58 0.82 -13.64
C PHE A 141 6.24 0.25 -12.27
N THR A 142 6.85 -0.88 -11.93
CA THR A 142 6.66 -1.58 -10.64
C THR A 142 7.04 -0.68 -9.47
N ILE A 143 8.24 -0.09 -9.51
CA ILE A 143 8.75 0.78 -8.42
C ILE A 143 7.88 2.01 -8.26
N MET A 144 7.43 2.63 -9.35
CA MET A 144 6.57 3.81 -9.32
C MET A 144 5.22 3.50 -8.65
N TRP A 145 4.56 2.40 -9.04
CA TRP A 145 3.29 1.99 -8.43
C TRP A 145 3.46 1.53 -6.98
N ILE A 146 4.57 0.87 -6.62
CA ILE A 146 4.92 0.62 -5.22
C ILE A 146 5.06 1.94 -4.45
N GLY A 147 5.68 2.96 -5.03
CA GLY A 147 5.75 4.31 -4.45
C GLY A 147 4.38 4.89 -4.15
N TYR A 148 3.46 4.86 -5.12
CA TYR A 148 2.06 5.27 -4.91
C TYR A 148 1.38 4.46 -3.79
N GLY A 149 1.54 3.14 -3.79
CA GLY A 149 0.99 2.27 -2.76
C GLY A 149 1.51 2.62 -1.36
N LEU A 150 2.82 2.86 -1.23
CA LEU A 150 3.45 3.28 0.03
C LEU A 150 2.97 4.66 0.49
N PHE A 151 2.76 5.60 -0.44
CA PHE A 151 2.18 6.90 -0.14
C PHE A 151 0.79 6.74 0.49
N ILE A 152 -0.12 6.00 -0.15
CA ILE A 152 -1.45 5.75 0.40
C ILE A 152 -1.39 5.00 1.75
N ASN A 153 -0.52 4.00 1.87
CA ASN A 153 -0.37 3.28 3.14
C ASN A 153 0.17 4.15 4.27
N SER A 154 0.96 5.18 3.97
CA SER A 154 1.40 6.14 4.98
C SER A 154 0.25 6.96 5.57
N ILE A 155 -0.81 7.19 4.79
CA ILE A 155 -2.06 7.83 5.25
C ILE A 155 -2.84 6.85 6.11
N TYR A 156 -3.00 5.61 5.66
CA TYR A 156 -3.65 4.56 6.46
C TYR A 156 -2.95 4.33 7.79
N PHE A 157 -1.63 4.27 7.79
CA PHE A 157 -0.81 4.19 9.00
C PHE A 157 -1.10 5.35 9.96
N TYR A 158 -1.20 6.58 9.45
CA TYR A 158 -1.54 7.72 10.31
C TYR A 158 -2.96 7.59 10.91
N TRP A 159 -3.95 7.18 10.12
CA TRP A 159 -5.31 6.99 10.62
C TRP A 159 -5.43 5.82 11.60
N GLU A 160 -4.68 4.74 11.37
CA GLU A 160 -4.66 3.53 12.18
C GLU A 160 -4.40 3.81 13.66
N PHE A 161 -3.46 4.72 13.95
CA PHE A 161 -3.08 5.06 15.33
C PHE A 161 -3.84 6.25 15.90
N ASN A 162 -4.57 7.02 15.08
CA ASN A 162 -5.18 8.28 15.49
C ASN A 162 -6.70 8.31 15.47
N CYS A 163 -7.34 7.34 14.81
CA CYS A 163 -8.79 7.30 14.67
C CYS A 163 -9.38 6.03 15.30
N SER A 164 -10.61 6.15 15.82
CA SER A 164 -11.39 4.97 16.22
C SER A 164 -11.78 4.14 14.99
N GLY A 165 -12.09 2.86 15.16
CA GLY A 165 -12.40 1.96 14.04
C GLY A 165 -13.48 2.49 13.09
N LYS A 166 -14.52 3.15 13.63
CA LYS A 166 -15.60 3.79 12.84
C LYS A 166 -15.08 4.97 11.98
N ARG A 167 -14.25 5.84 12.56
CA ARG A 167 -13.66 6.98 11.85
C ARG A 167 -12.70 6.50 10.76
N TYR A 168 -11.89 5.48 11.06
CA TYR A 168 -11.00 4.84 10.09
C TYR A 168 -11.78 4.29 8.88
N PHE A 169 -12.93 3.62 9.12
CA PHE A 169 -13.77 3.11 8.04
C PHE A 169 -14.31 4.23 7.14
N VAL A 170 -14.87 5.30 7.72
CA VAL A 170 -15.39 6.44 6.95
C VAL A 170 -14.28 7.13 6.14
N GLN A 171 -13.10 7.31 6.74
CA GLN A 171 -11.94 7.89 6.05
C GLN A 171 -11.45 7.01 4.90
N THR A 172 -11.44 5.69 5.09
CA THR A 172 -11.07 4.73 4.03
C THR A 172 -12.11 4.75 2.90
N MET A 173 -13.40 4.80 3.20
CA MET A 173 -14.46 4.96 2.19
C MET A 173 -14.32 6.28 1.43
N ALA A 174 -14.04 7.38 2.13
CA ALA A 174 -13.80 8.68 1.50
C ALA A 174 -12.58 8.65 0.57
N LEU A 175 -11.51 7.92 0.96
CA LEU A 175 -10.32 7.77 0.13
C LEU A 175 -10.60 6.93 -1.13
N MET A 176 -11.39 5.85 -1.03
CA MET A 176 -11.83 5.06 -2.19
C MET A 176 -12.68 5.91 -3.15
N LEU A 177 -13.59 6.74 -2.61
CA LEU A 177 -14.36 7.66 -3.43
C LEU A 177 -13.46 8.70 -4.09
N PHE A 178 -12.45 9.20 -3.38
CA PHE A 178 -11.47 10.11 -3.94
C PHE A 178 -10.68 9.49 -5.10
N THR A 179 -10.20 8.24 -4.96
CA THR A 179 -9.52 7.54 -6.08
C THR A 179 -10.43 7.31 -7.27
N LEU A 180 -11.72 7.06 -7.04
CA LEU A 180 -12.72 7.00 -8.11
C LEU A 180 -12.89 8.35 -8.80
N LEU A 181 -12.96 9.46 -8.05
CA LEU A 181 -13.03 10.79 -8.64
C LEU A 181 -11.78 11.14 -9.44
N VAL A 182 -10.59 10.75 -8.98
CA VAL A 182 -9.33 10.96 -9.72
C VAL A 182 -9.34 10.21 -11.05
N SER A 183 -9.73 8.93 -11.05
CA SER A 183 -9.86 8.16 -12.30
C SER A 183 -10.94 8.72 -13.22
N LEU A 184 -12.05 9.21 -12.68
CA LEU A 184 -13.12 9.85 -13.45
C LEU A 184 -12.64 11.16 -14.09
N LEU A 185 -11.91 12.00 -13.33
CA LEU A 185 -11.31 13.22 -13.86
C LEU A 185 -10.31 12.91 -14.96
N ALA A 186 -9.43 11.92 -14.78
CA ALA A 186 -8.51 11.48 -15.83
C ALA A 186 -9.28 11.05 -17.09
N ALA A 187 -10.36 10.27 -16.93
CA ALA A 187 -11.22 9.86 -18.03
C ALA A 187 -11.90 11.05 -18.73
N MET A 188 -12.31 12.11 -18.01
CA MET A 188 -12.89 13.31 -18.62
C MET A 188 -11.91 14.09 -19.50
N PHE A 189 -10.60 13.95 -19.26
CA PHE A 189 -9.55 14.56 -20.07
C PHE A 189 -8.99 13.60 -21.13
N ASP A 190 -9.66 12.48 -21.39
CA ASP A 190 -9.18 11.46 -22.31
C ASP A 190 -7.73 11.04 -21.95
N GLN A 191 -7.47 10.90 -20.65
CA GLN A 191 -6.20 10.42 -20.11
C GLN A 191 -6.39 9.05 -19.47
N ASN A 192 -5.41 8.17 -19.62
CA ASN A 192 -5.34 6.90 -18.94
C ASN A 192 -4.04 6.85 -18.12
N LEU A 193 -4.17 6.80 -16.80
CA LEU A 193 -3.05 6.86 -15.86
C LEU A 193 -2.12 5.67 -16.07
N ILE A 194 -2.66 4.47 -16.29
CA ILE A 194 -1.85 3.28 -16.58
C ILE A 194 -1.07 3.46 -17.89
N LYS A 195 -1.70 3.97 -18.95
CA LYS A 195 -1.03 4.21 -20.25
C LYS A 195 0.08 5.25 -20.12
N ILE A 196 -0.19 6.38 -19.46
CA ILE A 196 0.81 7.43 -19.21
C ILE A 196 2.02 6.85 -18.45
N THR A 197 1.74 6.13 -17.36
CA THR A 197 2.78 5.60 -16.50
C THR A 197 3.56 4.46 -17.16
N LEU A 198 2.90 3.65 -17.98
CA LEU A 198 3.52 2.61 -18.78
C LEU A 198 4.42 3.22 -19.88
N GLN A 199 3.93 4.21 -20.64
CA GLN A 199 4.73 4.91 -21.65
C GLN A 199 5.97 5.57 -21.05
N GLN A 200 5.81 6.31 -19.95
CA GLN A 200 6.93 6.93 -19.23
C GLN A 200 7.95 5.91 -18.71
N SER A 201 7.49 4.72 -18.33
CA SER A 201 8.38 3.64 -17.90
C SER A 201 9.06 2.96 -19.10
N ALA A 202 8.39 2.86 -20.26
CA ALA A 202 8.96 2.35 -21.49
C ALA A 202 10.08 3.25 -22.02
N ASP A 203 9.81 4.55 -22.08
CA ASP A 203 10.67 5.55 -22.74
C ASP A 203 11.95 5.83 -21.94
N TYR A 204 11.82 5.95 -20.61
CA TYR A 204 12.93 6.36 -19.74
C TYR A 204 13.48 5.23 -18.86
N GLY A 205 12.78 4.10 -18.73
CA GLY A 205 13.15 3.03 -17.81
C GLY A 205 13.35 3.55 -16.38
N LEU A 206 14.45 3.15 -15.74
CA LEU A 206 14.80 3.56 -14.37
C LEU A 206 15.16 5.05 -14.22
N LEU A 207 15.32 5.78 -15.32
CA LEU A 207 15.54 7.23 -15.30
C LEU A 207 14.23 8.02 -15.35
N SER A 208 13.07 7.34 -15.33
CA SER A 208 11.76 7.98 -15.33
C SER A 208 11.63 9.01 -14.19
N PRO A 209 11.42 10.30 -14.50
CA PRO A 209 11.26 11.34 -13.48
C PRO A 209 10.07 11.07 -12.55
N ILE A 210 9.00 10.49 -13.09
CA ILE A 210 7.78 10.17 -12.34
C ILE A 210 8.05 9.10 -11.29
N MET A 211 8.87 8.08 -11.61
CA MET A 211 9.26 7.04 -10.66
C MET A 211 9.97 7.63 -9.44
N TRP A 212 11.00 8.47 -9.68
CA TRP A 212 11.75 9.11 -8.61
C TRP A 212 10.89 10.10 -7.82
N GLY A 213 10.03 10.88 -8.49
CA GLY A 213 9.06 11.76 -7.84
C GLY A 213 8.14 11.00 -6.88
N MET A 214 7.58 9.88 -7.32
CA MET A 214 6.72 9.05 -6.48
C MET A 214 7.46 8.42 -5.30
N LEU A 215 8.69 7.97 -5.48
CA LEU A 215 9.51 7.46 -4.37
C LEU A 215 9.83 8.54 -3.34
N LEU A 216 10.15 9.75 -3.78
CA LEU A 216 10.40 10.88 -2.90
C LEU A 216 9.13 11.25 -2.11
N ILE A 217 7.97 11.30 -2.78
CA ILE A 217 6.68 11.56 -2.14
C ILE A 217 6.37 10.47 -1.10
N ALA A 218 6.56 9.20 -1.44
CA ALA A 218 6.33 8.08 -0.53
C ALA A 218 7.27 8.10 0.69
N ALA A 219 8.55 8.41 0.49
CA ALA A 219 9.51 8.53 1.58
C ALA A 219 9.18 9.73 2.49
N ALA A 220 8.82 10.87 1.89
CA ALA A 220 8.39 12.06 2.62
C ALA A 220 7.11 11.77 3.43
N SER A 221 6.10 11.14 2.82
CA SER A 221 4.84 10.86 3.50
C SER A 221 5.01 9.85 4.64
N LEU A 222 5.80 8.79 4.47
CA LEU A 222 6.12 7.84 5.54
C LEU A 222 6.85 8.50 6.70
N THR A 223 7.83 9.38 6.43
CA THR A 223 8.56 10.08 7.50
C THR A 223 7.69 11.11 8.22
N ILE A 224 6.81 11.81 7.50
CA ILE A 224 5.84 12.74 8.07
C ILE A 224 4.84 11.98 8.93
N SER A 225 4.20 10.93 8.41
CA SER A 225 3.25 10.10 9.16
C SER A 225 3.88 9.48 10.40
N PHE A 226 5.12 8.98 10.32
CA PHE A 226 5.85 8.50 11.50
C PHE A 226 6.02 9.59 12.56
N LYS A 227 6.49 10.78 12.17
CA LYS A 227 6.70 11.90 13.10
C LYS A 227 5.39 12.40 13.71
N LEU A 228 4.34 12.53 12.92
CA LEU A 228 3.02 12.99 13.36
C LEU A 228 2.39 11.99 14.32
N THR A 229 2.34 10.71 13.94
CA THR A 229 1.81 9.66 14.81
C THR A 229 2.58 9.57 16.13
N ARG A 230 3.91 9.63 16.08
CA ARG A 230 4.74 9.66 17.30
C ARG A 230 4.40 10.83 18.21
N ARG A 231 4.30 12.05 17.67
CA ARG A 231 3.94 13.25 18.45
C ARG A 231 2.56 13.11 19.07
N GLN A 232 1.58 12.65 18.30
CA GLN A 232 0.20 12.56 18.74
C GLN A 232 0.02 11.49 19.82
N LEU A 233 0.73 10.36 19.72
CA LEU A 233 0.73 9.31 20.75
C LEU A 233 1.40 9.73 22.06
N LEU A 234 2.34 10.68 22.02
CA LEU A 234 2.98 11.24 23.22
C LEU A 234 2.11 12.30 23.92
N ILE A 235 1.24 12.98 23.17
CA ILE A 235 0.41 14.11 23.68
C ILE A 235 -0.99 13.65 24.11
N ARG A 236 -1.52 12.54 23.55
CA ARG A 236 -2.87 12.09 23.88
C ARG A 236 -2.95 11.52 25.29
N ASP A 237 -3.52 12.32 26.19
CA ASP A 237 -4.18 11.81 27.39
C ASP A 237 -5.41 11.00 26.96
N LEU A 238 -5.39 9.73 27.32
CA LEU A 238 -6.53 8.82 27.18
C LEU A 238 -7.12 8.76 28.58
N SER A 239 -7.91 9.77 28.92
CA SER A 239 -8.82 9.82 30.07
C SER A 239 -10.21 9.46 29.61
#